data_AF-A0A0F9BCW0-F1
#
_entry.id   AF-A0A0F9BCW0-F1
#
_cell.length_a   1.000
_cell.length_b   1.000
_cell.length_c   1.000
_cell.angle_alpha   90.00
_cell.angle_beta   90.00
_cell.angle_gamma   90.00
#
_symmetry.space_group_name_H-M   'P 1'
#
loop_
_entity.id
_entity.type
_entity.pdbx_description
1 polymer ?
#
loop_
_entity_poly.entity_id
_entity_poly.type
_entity_poly.pdbx_seq_one_letter_code
_entity_poly.pdbx_strand_id
1 'polypeptide(L)'
;MISRVAAYLSRLPEKEYGVPGPLASAVNYFLDSYLGKIDERAELARQRDKYVPPDLDVHLKELWLGCEIHTAISLNRSYPSFARSLNAWAFTRLFKQWAGPSAPYEIVPLMDSYEYKDYLKGNRAYRIQSEQMNISLDEAATLPVYGTFFIRDVSTGAHLIVSIDLCYYDMACSFTVLSHSHGMQHAEKFFFDLQLSMKENDIYFQKCLSFIRGNLDFHGIISTSWDEVIMKDDLKTEIVKAGARRSEPDAVPPEAPKVWAKCEECGHLGWVKKLPVGSDGKPVDVEEYKEE
;
A
#
# COMPACT_ATOMS: atom_id res chain seq x y z
N MET A 1 -19.86 16.65 -24.27
CA MET A 1 -19.09 15.94 -25.33
C MET A 1 -17.62 16.37 -25.33
N ILE A 2 -17.31 17.68 -25.26
CA ILE A 2 -15.94 18.21 -25.08
C ILE A 2 -15.26 17.73 -23.78
N SER A 3 -16.02 17.44 -22.72
CA SER A 3 -15.51 16.92 -21.43
C SER A 3 -14.95 15.50 -21.47
N ARG A 4 -15.37 14.65 -22.42
CA ARG A 4 -14.80 13.30 -22.60
C ARG A 4 -13.50 13.33 -23.39
N VAL A 5 -13.30 14.34 -24.24
CA VAL A 5 -12.11 14.44 -25.07
C VAL A 5 -10.92 14.89 -24.21
N ALA A 6 -11.10 15.88 -23.32
CA ALA A 6 -10.02 16.41 -22.48
C ALA A 6 -9.35 15.37 -21.55
N ALA A 7 -10.09 14.35 -21.10
CA ALA A 7 -9.55 13.24 -20.29
C ALA A 7 -8.69 12.25 -21.10
N TYR A 8 -8.80 12.25 -22.43
CA TYR A 8 -8.02 11.42 -23.35
C TYR A 8 -6.78 12.13 -23.93
N LEU A 9 -6.57 13.40 -23.59
CA LEU A 9 -5.47 14.21 -24.12
C LEU A 9 -4.29 14.24 -23.14
N SER A 10 -3.89 13.09 -22.60
CA SER A 10 -2.51 12.92 -22.18
C SER A 10 -1.62 12.94 -23.42
N ARG A 11 -0.36 13.40 -23.28
CA ARG A 11 0.58 13.41 -24.41
C ARG A 11 0.62 12.02 -25.04
N LEU A 12 0.43 11.94 -26.36
CA LEU A 12 0.47 10.69 -27.10
C LEU A 12 1.89 10.11 -26.98
N PRO A 13 2.09 8.99 -26.27
CA PRO A 13 3.39 8.36 -26.17
C PRO A 13 3.67 7.59 -27.47
N GLU A 14 4.69 8.03 -28.21
CA GLU A 14 5.09 7.47 -29.52
C GLU A 14 5.25 5.95 -29.51
N LYS A 15 5.84 5.41 -28.43
CA LYS A 15 6.17 3.99 -28.28
C LYS A 15 4.98 3.10 -27.91
N GLU A 16 3.97 3.62 -27.21
CA GLU A 16 2.83 2.82 -26.75
C GLU A 16 1.80 2.58 -27.86
N TYR A 17 1.66 3.53 -28.78
CA TYR A 17 0.64 3.47 -29.83
C TYR A 17 1.21 3.17 -31.22
N GLY A 18 2.53 3.01 -31.35
CA GLY A 18 3.19 2.73 -32.63
C GLY A 18 3.01 3.85 -33.66
N VAL A 19 2.88 5.10 -33.21
CA VAL A 19 2.57 6.25 -34.06
C VAL A 19 3.86 6.95 -34.48
N PRO A 20 4.01 7.40 -35.75
CA PRO A 20 5.19 8.13 -36.19
C PRO A 20 5.42 9.40 -35.37
N GLY A 21 6.66 9.64 -34.95
CA GLY A 21 7.02 10.77 -34.07
C GLY A 21 6.58 12.16 -34.54
N PRO A 22 6.61 12.50 -35.85
CA PRO A 22 6.06 13.76 -36.34
C PRO A 22 4.56 13.93 -36.07
N LEU A 23 3.79 12.84 -36.12
CA LEU A 23 2.35 12.85 -35.90
C LEU A 23 2.02 12.97 -34.41
N ALA A 24 2.73 12.23 -33.56
CA ALA A 24 2.64 12.35 -32.10
C ALA A 24 3.02 13.77 -31.63
N SER A 25 4.09 14.32 -32.19
CA SER A 25 4.53 15.70 -31.92
C SER A 25 3.49 16.75 -32.34
N ALA A 26 2.85 16.58 -33.51
CA ALA A 26 1.79 17.48 -33.96
C ALA A 26 0.53 17.42 -33.07
N VAL A 27 0.14 16.22 -32.64
CA VAL A 27 -0.95 16.02 -31.68
C VAL A 27 -0.60 16.67 -30.35
N ASN A 28 0.57 16.38 -29.79
CA ASN A 28 1.01 16.95 -28.52
C ASN A 28 1.13 18.48 -28.57
N TYR A 29 1.60 19.05 -29.68
CA TYR A 29 1.62 20.49 -29.89
C TYR A 29 0.20 21.09 -29.93
N PHE A 30 -0.75 20.42 -30.59
CA PHE A 30 -2.14 20.84 -30.59
C PHE A 30 -2.74 20.81 -29.17
N LEU A 31 -2.41 19.80 -28.37
CA LEU A 31 -2.83 19.69 -26.98
C LEU A 31 -2.26 20.79 -26.11
N ASP A 32 -0.96 21.01 -26.19
CA ASP A 32 -0.26 22.03 -25.42
C ASP A 32 -0.75 23.44 -25.84
N SER A 33 -1.01 23.67 -27.13
CA SER A 33 -1.59 24.93 -27.63
C SER A 33 -3.05 25.14 -27.22
N TYR A 34 -3.86 24.08 -27.19
CA TYR A 34 -5.25 24.15 -26.75
C TYR A 34 -5.35 24.45 -25.26
N LEU A 35 -4.55 23.77 -24.43
CA LEU A 35 -4.47 24.03 -23.00
C LEU A 35 -3.93 25.44 -22.72
N GLY A 36 -2.88 25.87 -23.41
CA GLY A 36 -2.35 27.23 -23.28
C GLY A 36 -3.38 28.31 -23.62
N LYS A 37 -4.22 28.12 -24.66
CA LYS A 37 -5.31 29.05 -24.99
C LYS A 37 -6.46 29.04 -23.99
N ILE A 38 -6.69 27.92 -23.30
CA ILE A 38 -7.67 27.87 -22.20
C ILE A 38 -7.14 28.65 -20.99
N ASP A 39 -5.86 28.48 -20.66
CA ASP A 39 -5.21 29.20 -19.56
C ASP A 39 -5.19 30.72 -19.83
N GLU A 40 -4.86 31.14 -21.06
CA GLU A 40 -4.90 32.55 -21.48
C GLU A 40 -6.31 33.15 -21.38
N ARG A 41 -7.35 32.39 -21.76
CA ARG A 41 -8.75 32.82 -21.58
C ARG A 41 -9.15 32.91 -20.11
N ALA A 42 -8.66 32.00 -19.28
CA ALA A 42 -8.88 32.04 -17.84
C ALA A 42 -8.18 33.26 -17.22
N GLU A 43 -6.95 33.59 -17.62
CA GLU A 43 -6.25 34.81 -17.16
C GLU A 43 -6.97 36.09 -17.59
N LEU A 44 -7.42 36.18 -18.84
CA LEU A 44 -8.18 37.34 -19.33
C LEU A 44 -9.54 37.49 -18.62
N ALA A 45 -10.16 36.40 -18.22
CA ALA A 45 -11.39 36.43 -17.43
C ALA A 45 -11.13 36.86 -15.97
N ARG A 46 -10.01 36.44 -15.34
CA ARG A 46 -9.60 36.90 -14.00
C ARG A 46 -9.39 38.41 -13.94
N GLN A 47 -8.90 39.03 -15.02
CA GLN A 47 -8.68 40.48 -15.08
C GLN A 47 -9.96 41.32 -15.04
N ARG A 48 -11.14 40.72 -15.27
CA ARG A 48 -12.43 41.44 -15.29
C ARG A 48 -13.16 41.44 -13.95
N ASP A 49 -12.86 40.53 -13.04
CA ASP A 49 -13.57 40.37 -11.77
C ASP A 49 -12.74 40.88 -10.58
N LYS A 50 -13.16 42.01 -10.01
CA LYS A 50 -12.49 42.67 -8.87
C LYS A 50 -12.50 41.87 -7.56
N TYR A 51 -13.25 40.77 -7.49
CA TYR A 51 -13.51 40.01 -6.25
C TYR A 51 -12.91 38.60 -6.24
N VAL A 52 -12.15 38.22 -7.27
CA VAL A 52 -11.51 36.89 -7.32
C VAL A 52 -10.41 36.80 -6.25
N PRO A 53 -10.43 35.76 -5.40
CA PRO A 53 -9.36 35.53 -4.43
C PRO A 53 -7.99 35.43 -5.11
N PRO A 54 -6.92 35.93 -4.47
CA PRO A 54 -5.58 35.96 -5.07
C PRO A 54 -5.01 34.56 -5.32
N ASP A 55 -5.33 33.60 -4.46
CA ASP A 55 -5.00 32.19 -4.62
C ASP A 55 -6.29 31.35 -4.52
N LEU A 56 -6.74 30.86 -5.67
CA LEU A 56 -7.96 30.08 -5.78
C LEU A 56 -7.82 28.65 -5.24
N ASP A 57 -6.61 28.07 -5.27
CA ASP A 57 -6.34 26.74 -4.74
C ASP A 57 -6.43 26.77 -3.22
N VAL A 58 -5.75 27.74 -2.60
CA VAL A 58 -5.82 27.99 -1.15
C VAL A 58 -7.26 28.30 -0.73
N HIS A 59 -7.90 29.26 -1.38
CA HIS A 59 -9.26 29.66 -1.01
C HIS A 59 -10.26 28.50 -1.06
N LEU A 60 -10.18 27.63 -2.07
CA LEU A 60 -11.04 26.46 -2.17
C LEU A 60 -10.80 25.47 -1.03
N LYS A 61 -9.54 25.23 -0.67
CA LYS A 61 -9.17 24.32 0.42
C LYS A 61 -9.61 24.88 1.77
N GLU A 62 -9.43 26.18 2.00
CA GLU A 62 -9.89 26.87 3.21
C GLU A 62 -11.41 26.84 3.35
N LEU A 63 -12.13 27.09 2.25
CA LEU A 63 -13.59 26.99 2.21
C LEU A 63 -14.08 25.59 2.62
N TRP A 64 -13.39 24.54 2.14
CA TRP A 64 -13.76 23.17 2.46
C TRP A 64 -13.42 22.77 3.90
N LEU A 65 -12.21 23.08 4.35
CA LEU A 65 -11.72 22.72 5.68
C LEU A 65 -12.30 23.61 6.79
N GLY A 66 -12.82 24.79 6.43
CA GLY A 66 -13.35 25.77 7.39
C GLY A 66 -12.27 26.43 8.25
N CYS A 67 -11.02 26.45 7.79
CA CYS A 67 -9.88 27.05 8.50
C CYS A 67 -8.86 27.62 7.51
N GLU A 68 -7.97 28.48 8.01
CA GLU A 68 -6.85 29.02 7.24
C GLU A 68 -5.85 27.91 6.89
N ILE A 69 -5.34 27.89 5.66
CA ILE A 69 -4.59 26.73 5.12
C ILE A 69 -3.29 26.48 5.86
N HIS A 70 -2.65 27.54 6.36
CA HIS A 70 -1.39 27.45 7.11
C HIS A 70 -1.58 26.85 8.51
N THR A 71 -2.82 26.80 9.01
CA THR A 71 -3.19 26.13 10.25
C THR A 71 -3.65 24.69 10.03
N ALA A 72 -3.91 24.31 8.77
CA ALA A 72 -4.34 22.97 8.43
C ALA A 72 -3.23 21.94 8.69
N ILE A 73 -3.66 20.72 9.01
CA ILE A 73 -2.75 19.60 9.26
C ILE A 73 -2.62 18.81 7.97
N SER A 74 -1.40 18.52 7.55
CA SER A 74 -1.10 17.70 6.38
C SER A 74 -0.29 16.47 6.79
N LEU A 75 -0.85 15.29 6.57
CA LEU A 75 -0.19 14.01 6.81
C LEU A 75 0.04 13.30 5.47
N ASN A 76 1.24 12.75 5.26
CA ASN A 76 1.60 12.01 4.06
C ASN A 76 2.04 10.59 4.42
N ARG A 77 1.59 9.60 3.64
CA ARG A 77 2.13 8.25 3.68
C ARG A 77 2.45 7.75 2.28
N SER A 78 3.54 7.02 2.17
CA SER A 78 3.95 6.32 0.96
C SER A 78 3.76 4.81 1.12
N TYR A 79 3.37 4.17 0.03
CA TYR A 79 3.13 2.74 -0.08
C TYR A 79 3.97 2.16 -1.23
N PRO A 80 4.23 0.84 -1.25
CA PRO A 80 5.03 0.24 -2.29
C PRO A 80 4.41 0.40 -3.69
N SER A 81 5.25 0.71 -4.68
CA SER A 81 4.84 0.90 -6.08
C SER A 81 4.31 -0.39 -6.73
N PHE A 82 4.86 -1.55 -6.38
CA PHE A 82 4.37 -2.83 -6.90
C PHE A 82 2.92 -3.15 -6.47
N ALA A 83 2.44 -2.53 -5.38
CA ALA A 83 1.09 -2.70 -4.87
C ALA A 83 0.10 -1.65 -5.42
N ARG A 84 0.44 -0.95 -6.51
CA ARG A 84 -0.37 0.13 -7.11
C ARG A 84 -1.85 -0.22 -7.26
N SER A 85 -2.17 -1.37 -7.86
CA SER A 85 -3.56 -1.81 -8.08
C SER A 85 -4.30 -2.07 -6.77
N LEU A 86 -3.61 -2.67 -5.79
CA LEU A 86 -4.16 -2.91 -4.46
C LEU A 86 -4.46 -1.57 -3.76
N ASN A 87 -3.52 -0.63 -3.81
CA ASN A 87 -3.66 0.69 -3.19
C ASN A 87 -4.84 1.47 -3.81
N ALA A 88 -4.93 1.47 -5.14
CA ALA A 88 -6.03 2.10 -5.87
C ALA A 88 -7.38 1.46 -5.51
N TRP A 89 -7.44 0.12 -5.49
CA TRP A 89 -8.65 -0.61 -5.17
C TRP A 89 -9.09 -0.36 -3.72
N ALA A 90 -8.20 -0.55 -2.75
CA ALA A 90 -8.46 -0.29 -1.33
C ALA A 90 -8.94 1.14 -1.10
N PHE A 91 -8.30 2.13 -1.74
CA PHE A 91 -8.76 3.51 -1.70
C PHE A 91 -10.22 3.61 -2.20
N THR A 92 -10.57 3.05 -3.36
CA THR A 92 -11.95 3.13 -3.85
C THR A 92 -12.96 2.46 -2.93
N ARG A 93 -12.58 1.39 -2.23
CA ARG A 93 -13.47 0.65 -1.32
C ARG A 93 -13.86 1.44 -0.07
N LEU A 94 -13.17 2.54 0.23
CA LEU A 94 -13.51 3.44 1.34
C LEU A 94 -14.71 4.35 1.07
N PHE A 95 -15.13 4.51 -0.19
CA PHE A 95 -16.09 5.53 -0.57
C PHE A 95 -17.45 4.99 -1.01
N LYS A 96 -18.51 5.69 -0.62
CA LYS A 96 -19.90 5.33 -0.97
C LYS A 96 -20.13 5.23 -2.48
N GLN A 97 -19.45 6.07 -3.25
CA GLN A 97 -19.53 6.14 -4.70
C GLN A 97 -19.16 4.82 -5.38
N TRP A 98 -18.29 4.03 -4.76
CA TRP A 98 -17.78 2.78 -5.33
C TRP A 98 -18.19 1.55 -4.52
N ALA A 99 -18.20 1.63 -3.18
CA ALA A 99 -18.50 0.50 -2.30
C ALA A 99 -19.95 0.46 -1.78
N GLY A 100 -20.75 1.50 -2.03
CA GLY A 100 -22.16 1.57 -1.62
C GLY A 100 -22.38 2.23 -0.25
N PRO A 101 -23.63 2.24 0.25
CA PRO A 101 -24.05 3.10 1.37
C PRO A 101 -23.35 2.85 2.71
N SER A 102 -22.77 1.67 2.91
CA SER A 102 -22.09 1.28 4.14
C SER A 102 -20.64 1.77 4.22
N ALA A 103 -20.10 2.37 3.17
CA ALA A 103 -18.72 2.85 3.15
C ALA A 103 -18.51 4.05 4.11
N PRO A 104 -17.34 4.15 4.75
CA PRO A 104 -17.07 5.15 5.80
C PRO A 104 -16.95 6.58 5.28
N TYR A 105 -16.65 6.77 4.00
CA TYR A 105 -16.38 8.08 3.42
C TYR A 105 -17.27 8.37 2.21
N GLU A 106 -17.43 9.65 1.91
CA GLU A 106 -18.17 10.15 0.75
C GLU A 106 -17.32 11.20 0.03
N ILE A 107 -17.14 11.03 -1.28
CA ILE A 107 -16.54 12.06 -2.14
C ILE A 107 -17.58 13.14 -2.44
N VAL A 108 -17.27 14.38 -2.09
CA VAL A 108 -18.13 15.54 -2.35
C VAL A 108 -17.61 16.27 -3.59
N PRO A 109 -18.43 16.48 -4.64
CA PRO A 109 -18.02 17.16 -5.86
C PRO A 109 -17.99 18.69 -5.65
N LEU A 110 -17.21 19.17 -4.68
CA LEU A 110 -17.14 20.60 -4.30
C LEU A 110 -16.83 21.51 -5.50
N MET A 111 -15.96 21.03 -6.40
CA MET A 111 -15.59 21.71 -7.64
C MET A 111 -16.77 22.01 -8.56
N ASP A 112 -17.84 21.23 -8.53
CA ASP A 112 -19.00 21.45 -9.38
C ASP A 112 -19.85 22.64 -8.90
N SER A 113 -19.85 22.87 -7.59
CA SER A 113 -20.55 23.99 -6.93
C SER A 113 -19.69 25.25 -6.76
N TYR A 114 -18.37 25.17 -6.94
CA TYR A 114 -17.47 26.29 -6.69
C TYR A 114 -17.60 27.39 -7.76
N GLU A 115 -17.76 28.64 -7.31
CA GLU A 115 -17.98 29.81 -8.18
C GLU A 115 -16.85 29.98 -9.20
N TYR A 116 -15.61 29.84 -8.77
CA TYR A 116 -14.42 30.04 -9.60
C TYR A 116 -13.89 28.75 -10.24
N LYS A 117 -14.72 27.69 -10.35
CA LYS A 117 -14.28 26.37 -10.84
C LYS A 117 -13.61 26.42 -12.21
N ASP A 118 -14.07 27.28 -13.11
CA ASP A 118 -13.53 27.37 -14.47
C ASP A 118 -12.07 27.82 -14.51
N TYR A 119 -11.62 28.58 -13.50
CA TYR A 119 -10.24 29.01 -13.33
C TYR A 119 -9.33 27.94 -12.72
N LEU A 120 -9.91 26.91 -12.11
CA LEU A 120 -9.20 25.79 -11.47
C LEU A 120 -9.26 24.50 -12.28
N LYS A 121 -10.18 24.37 -13.25
CA LYS A 121 -10.30 23.19 -14.13
C LYS A 121 -9.02 22.86 -14.91
N GLY A 122 -8.19 23.86 -15.19
CA GLY A 122 -6.88 23.68 -15.82
C GLY A 122 -5.80 23.15 -14.86
N ASN A 123 -5.95 23.36 -13.56
CA ASN A 123 -4.94 23.02 -12.56
C ASN A 123 -4.79 21.50 -12.47
N ARG A 124 -3.54 21.03 -12.59
CA ARG A 124 -3.19 19.62 -12.55
C ARG A 124 -3.62 18.95 -11.25
N ALA A 125 -3.52 19.66 -10.12
CA ALA A 125 -3.83 19.10 -8.80
C ALA A 125 -5.26 18.57 -8.67
N TYR A 126 -6.23 19.17 -9.38
CA TYR A 126 -7.65 18.80 -9.30
C TYR A 126 -8.11 17.89 -10.44
N ARG A 127 -7.19 17.48 -11.34
CA ARG A 127 -7.50 16.48 -12.37
C ARG A 127 -7.48 15.10 -11.74
N ILE A 128 -8.57 14.36 -11.90
CA ILE A 128 -8.62 12.94 -11.54
C ILE A 128 -8.20 12.13 -12.77
N GLN A 129 -7.10 11.41 -12.66
CA GLN A 129 -6.68 10.44 -13.66
C GLN A 129 -7.11 9.04 -13.20
N SER A 130 -7.74 8.30 -14.10
CA SER A 130 -8.08 6.90 -13.89
C SER A 130 -7.41 6.01 -14.93
N GLU A 131 -7.08 4.79 -14.52
CA GLU A 131 -6.53 3.75 -15.39
C GLU A 131 -7.30 2.44 -15.20
N GLN A 132 -7.35 1.63 -16.24
CA GLN A 132 -7.88 0.27 -16.14
C GLN A 132 -6.81 -0.60 -15.48
N MET A 133 -7.14 -1.16 -14.31
CA MET A 133 -6.23 -1.97 -13.51
C MET A 133 -6.84 -3.34 -13.26
N ASN A 134 -6.01 -4.38 -13.29
CA ASN A 134 -6.43 -5.71 -12.84
C ASN A 134 -6.59 -5.67 -11.32
N ILE A 135 -7.83 -5.84 -10.87
CA ILE A 135 -8.17 -6.01 -9.46
C ILE A 135 -8.19 -7.49 -9.10
N SER A 136 -8.28 -8.37 -10.10
CA SER A 136 -8.32 -9.81 -9.94
C SER A 136 -7.80 -10.48 -11.21
N LEU A 137 -7.61 -11.81 -11.22
CA LEU A 137 -7.12 -12.55 -12.40
C LEU A 137 -8.02 -12.33 -13.64
N ASP A 138 -9.35 -12.33 -13.43
CA ASP A 138 -10.34 -12.23 -14.50
C ASP A 138 -11.10 -10.90 -14.47
N GLU A 139 -10.71 -9.98 -13.58
CA GLU A 139 -11.46 -8.75 -13.33
C GLU A 139 -10.55 -7.53 -13.41
N ALA A 140 -10.95 -6.60 -14.28
CA ALA A 140 -10.33 -5.30 -14.41
C ALA A 140 -11.35 -4.22 -14.07
N ALA A 141 -10.91 -3.22 -13.32
CA ALA A 141 -11.72 -2.05 -12.96
C ALA A 141 -10.99 -0.77 -13.35
N THR A 142 -11.74 0.27 -13.69
CA THR A 142 -11.17 1.61 -13.91
C THR A 142 -11.05 2.31 -12.55
N LEU A 143 -9.82 2.54 -12.10
CA LEU A 143 -9.52 3.06 -10.77
C LEU A 143 -8.77 4.38 -10.84
N PRO A 144 -8.98 5.30 -9.89
CA PRO A 144 -8.21 6.54 -9.80
C PRO A 144 -6.77 6.23 -9.38
N VAL A 145 -5.82 6.80 -10.12
CA VAL A 145 -4.38 6.68 -9.86
C VAL A 145 -3.72 8.00 -9.52
N TYR A 146 -4.39 9.12 -9.82
CA TYR A 146 -3.91 10.44 -9.47
C TYR A 146 -5.09 11.40 -9.28
N GLY A 147 -4.96 12.34 -8.36
CA GLY A 147 -5.87 13.47 -8.20
C GLY A 147 -6.15 13.86 -6.75
N THR A 148 -6.90 14.95 -6.60
CA THR A 148 -7.33 15.47 -5.30
C THR A 148 -8.83 15.29 -5.10
N PHE A 149 -9.21 14.74 -3.96
CA PHE A 149 -10.58 14.40 -3.59
C PHE A 149 -11.01 15.17 -2.34
N PHE A 150 -12.14 15.87 -2.44
CA PHE A 150 -12.81 16.48 -1.29
C PHE A 150 -13.72 15.43 -0.67
N ILE A 151 -13.46 15.07 0.58
CA ILE A 151 -14.06 13.90 1.23
C ILE A 151 -14.69 14.30 2.54
N ARG A 152 -15.85 13.72 2.83
CA ARG A 152 -16.52 13.80 4.13
C ARG A 152 -16.51 12.43 4.81
N ASP A 153 -16.06 12.38 6.06
CA ASP A 153 -16.28 11.21 6.92
C ASP A 153 -17.76 11.15 7.30
N VAL A 154 -18.42 10.03 6.99
CA VAL A 154 -19.87 9.88 7.15
C VAL A 154 -20.26 9.82 8.63
N SER A 155 -19.38 9.26 9.47
CA SER A 155 -19.65 9.04 10.89
C SER A 155 -19.45 10.30 11.73
N THR A 156 -18.43 11.09 11.40
CA THR A 156 -18.05 12.29 12.17
C THR A 156 -18.46 13.60 11.51
N GLY A 157 -18.76 13.59 10.22
CA GLY A 157 -18.99 14.79 9.43
C GLY A 157 -17.71 15.57 9.08
N ALA A 158 -16.54 15.07 9.45
CA ALA A 158 -15.26 15.75 9.22
C ALA A 158 -14.96 15.92 7.73
N HIS A 159 -14.49 17.12 7.35
CA HIS A 159 -14.04 17.43 6.00
C HIS A 159 -12.53 17.18 5.86
N LEU A 160 -12.16 16.41 4.85
CA LEU A 160 -10.79 16.05 4.51
C LEU A 160 -10.53 16.35 3.03
N ILE A 161 -9.28 16.63 2.69
CA ILE A 161 -8.82 16.68 1.31
C ILE A 161 -7.77 15.58 1.16
N VAL A 162 -8.03 14.62 0.29
CA VAL A 162 -7.11 13.51 0.05
C VAL A 162 -6.55 13.63 -1.36
N SER A 163 -5.23 13.75 -1.45
CA SER A 163 -4.51 13.74 -2.72
C SER A 163 -3.80 12.41 -2.87
N ILE A 164 -3.90 11.80 -4.05
CA ILE A 164 -3.23 10.55 -4.38
C ILE A 164 -2.31 10.75 -5.58
N ASP A 165 -1.14 10.12 -5.55
CA ASP A 165 -0.30 9.88 -6.71
C ASP A 165 0.20 8.44 -6.63
N LEU A 166 -0.39 7.56 -7.43
CA LEU A 166 -0.06 6.14 -7.49
C LEU A 166 0.86 5.90 -8.68
N CYS A 167 2.12 6.26 -8.53
CA CYS A 167 3.14 6.10 -9.57
C CYS A 167 2.78 6.78 -10.91
N TYR A 168 2.05 7.91 -10.87
CA TYR A 168 1.62 8.61 -12.08
C TYR A 168 2.58 9.74 -12.46
N TYR A 169 2.94 10.61 -11.50
CA TYR A 169 4.02 11.59 -11.68
C TYR A 169 5.26 11.23 -10.87
N ASP A 170 5.05 10.85 -9.61
CA ASP A 170 6.12 10.40 -8.75
C ASP A 170 6.42 8.91 -8.96
N MET A 171 7.61 8.45 -8.59
CA MET A 171 7.97 7.01 -8.63
C MET A 171 7.41 6.23 -7.42
N ALA A 172 6.56 6.86 -6.60
CA ALA A 172 6.02 6.31 -5.37
C ALA A 172 4.48 6.28 -5.41
N CYS A 173 3.87 5.38 -4.64
CA CYS A 173 2.44 5.46 -4.33
C CYS A 173 2.26 6.32 -3.08
N SER A 174 1.90 7.60 -3.24
CA SER A 174 1.72 8.52 -2.14
C SER A 174 0.26 8.88 -1.91
N PHE A 175 -0.09 9.04 -0.64
CA PHE A 175 -1.37 9.54 -0.18
C PHE A 175 -1.09 10.70 0.76
N THR A 176 -1.70 11.85 0.50
CA THR A 176 -1.62 13.02 1.36
C THR A 176 -3.02 13.39 1.82
N VAL A 177 -3.20 13.54 3.13
CA VAL A 177 -4.48 13.90 3.74
C VAL A 177 -4.31 15.23 4.44
N LEU A 178 -5.08 16.22 4.01
CA LEU A 178 -5.23 17.49 4.71
C LEU A 178 -6.51 17.48 5.53
N SER A 179 -6.42 17.96 6.76
CA SER A 179 -7.54 18.18 7.68
C SER A 179 -7.48 19.58 8.27
N HIS A 180 -8.57 20.02 8.89
CA HIS A 180 -8.58 21.26 9.65
C HIS A 180 -7.56 21.26 10.82
N SER A 181 -7.35 22.42 11.43
CA SER A 181 -6.30 22.68 12.44
C SER A 181 -6.31 21.81 13.70
N HIS A 182 -7.44 21.18 14.02
CA HIS A 182 -7.58 20.26 15.15
C HIS A 182 -7.94 18.83 14.69
N GLY A 183 -7.83 18.57 13.39
CA GLY A 183 -8.33 17.37 12.73
C GLY A 183 -7.34 16.22 12.61
N MET A 184 -6.23 16.25 13.35
CA MET A 184 -5.16 15.24 13.26
C MET A 184 -5.71 13.80 13.36
N GLN A 185 -6.61 13.58 14.32
CA GLN A 185 -7.24 12.28 14.55
C GLN A 185 -8.05 11.80 13.34
N HIS A 186 -8.69 12.71 12.60
CA HIS A 186 -9.45 12.35 11.39
C HIS A 186 -8.51 11.95 10.24
N ALA A 187 -7.39 12.66 10.09
CA ALA A 187 -6.37 12.31 9.10
C ALA A 187 -5.68 10.97 9.42
N GLU A 188 -5.34 10.73 10.69
CA GLU A 188 -4.79 9.45 11.15
C GLU A 188 -5.77 8.29 10.99
N LYS A 189 -7.05 8.52 11.35
CA LYS A 189 -8.14 7.57 11.14
C LYS A 189 -8.26 7.19 9.67
N PHE A 190 -8.21 8.18 8.75
CA PHE A 190 -8.25 7.88 7.31
C PHE A 190 -7.14 6.91 6.88
N PHE A 191 -5.90 7.15 7.33
CA PHE A 191 -4.80 6.24 7.01
C PHE A 191 -4.94 4.86 7.66
N PHE A 192 -5.49 4.79 8.86
CA PHE A 192 -5.80 3.53 9.53
C PHE A 192 -6.86 2.74 8.75
N ASP A 193 -7.95 3.39 8.37
CA ASP A 193 -9.04 2.81 7.58
C ASP A 193 -8.53 2.36 6.19
N LEU A 194 -7.67 3.15 5.56
CA LEU A 194 -7.00 2.75 4.31
C LEU A 194 -6.13 1.51 4.49
N GLN A 195 -5.34 1.44 5.56
CA GLN A 195 -4.51 0.28 5.84
C GLN A 195 -5.34 -0.97 6.15
N LEU A 196 -6.46 -0.83 6.87
CA LEU A 196 -7.42 -1.91 7.07
C LEU A 196 -8.03 -2.36 5.74
N SER A 197 -8.47 -1.42 4.91
CA SER A 197 -9.01 -1.71 3.59
C SER A 197 -8.01 -2.45 2.70
N MET A 198 -6.73 -2.06 2.72
CA MET A 198 -5.67 -2.79 2.02
C MET A 198 -5.53 -4.23 2.50
N LYS A 199 -5.63 -4.48 3.81
CA LYS A 199 -5.58 -5.85 4.36
C LYS A 199 -6.80 -6.68 3.95
N GLU A 200 -8.00 -6.08 4.02
CA GLU A 200 -9.24 -6.74 3.66
C GLU A 200 -9.33 -7.04 2.16
N ASN A 201 -8.71 -6.21 1.34
CA ASN A 201 -8.72 -6.32 -0.11
C ASN A 201 -7.37 -6.79 -0.68
N ASP A 202 -6.50 -7.41 0.13
CA ASP A 202 -5.28 -8.05 -0.35
C ASP A 202 -5.65 -9.31 -1.16
N ILE A 203 -6.05 -9.06 -2.40
CA ILE A 203 -6.54 -10.06 -3.35
C ILE A 203 -5.41 -11.01 -3.72
N TYR A 204 -4.13 -10.59 -3.69
CA TYR A 204 -3.02 -11.48 -3.98
C TYR A 204 -2.87 -12.54 -2.89
N PHE A 205 -2.96 -12.17 -1.60
CA PHE A 205 -2.94 -13.15 -0.52
C PHE A 205 -4.21 -14.02 -0.48
N GLN A 206 -5.40 -13.40 -0.60
CA GLN A 206 -6.67 -14.11 -0.53
C GLN A 206 -6.93 -15.01 -1.74
N LYS A 207 -6.57 -14.57 -2.96
CA LYS A 207 -6.74 -15.40 -4.16
C LYS A 207 -5.68 -16.46 -4.29
N CYS A 208 -4.42 -16.23 -3.91
CA CYS A 208 -3.45 -17.32 -3.79
C CYS A 208 -3.98 -18.40 -2.82
N LEU A 209 -4.55 -18.02 -1.68
CA LEU A 209 -5.21 -18.98 -0.76
C LEU A 209 -6.49 -19.61 -1.32
N SER A 210 -7.27 -18.89 -2.15
CA SER A 210 -8.48 -19.43 -2.79
C SER A 210 -8.19 -20.34 -3.99
N PHE A 211 -7.14 -20.04 -4.75
CA PHE A 211 -6.62 -20.88 -5.85
C PHE A 211 -6.00 -22.14 -5.25
N ILE A 212 -5.32 -22.01 -4.11
CA ILE A 212 -4.94 -23.11 -3.23
C ILE A 212 -6.19 -23.91 -2.81
N ARG A 213 -7.29 -23.30 -2.36
CA ARG A 213 -8.50 -24.06 -1.96
C ARG A 213 -9.31 -24.69 -3.10
N GLY A 214 -9.32 -24.10 -4.30
CA GLY A 214 -10.11 -24.57 -5.44
C GLY A 214 -9.42 -25.62 -6.32
N ASN A 215 -8.08 -25.69 -6.29
CA ASN A 215 -7.28 -26.62 -7.10
C ASN A 215 -6.33 -27.50 -6.28
N LEU A 216 -6.32 -27.41 -4.94
CA LEU A 216 -5.55 -28.35 -4.10
C LEU A 216 -6.49 -29.32 -3.41
N ASP A 217 -7.10 -30.18 -4.23
CA ASP A 217 -7.02 -31.60 -3.91
C ASP A 217 -5.53 -32.00 -4.02
N PHE A 218 -4.79 -31.87 -2.91
CA PHE A 218 -3.48 -32.49 -2.82
C PHE A 218 -3.66 -34.01 -2.81
N HIS A 219 -3.68 -34.63 -3.99
CA HIS A 219 -3.62 -36.07 -4.13
C HIS A 219 -2.18 -36.63 -3.96
N GLY A 220 -1.16 -35.76 -3.96
CA GLY A 220 0.23 -36.12 -3.70
C GLY A 220 1.21 -34.96 -3.88
N ILE A 221 2.39 -35.09 -3.29
CA ILE A 221 3.54 -34.20 -3.49
C ILE A 221 4.33 -34.76 -4.68
N ILE A 222 4.46 -34.00 -5.77
CA ILE A 222 5.39 -34.34 -6.86
C ILE A 222 6.76 -33.78 -6.46
N SER A 223 7.75 -34.64 -6.26
CA SER A 223 9.12 -34.19 -6.06
C SER A 223 9.62 -33.56 -7.36
N THR A 224 9.68 -32.23 -7.39
CA THR A 224 10.26 -31.48 -8.51
C THR A 224 11.75 -31.33 -8.27
N SER A 225 12.57 -31.65 -9.26
CA SER A 225 14.02 -31.52 -9.16
C SER A 225 14.45 -30.06 -9.20
N TRP A 226 15.58 -29.72 -8.59
CA TRP A 226 16.12 -28.34 -8.62
C TRP A 226 16.45 -27.84 -10.02
N ASP A 227 16.61 -28.75 -10.98
CA ASP A 227 16.93 -28.45 -12.37
C ASP A 227 15.71 -27.90 -13.13
N GLU A 228 14.49 -28.22 -12.68
CA GLU A 228 13.22 -27.78 -13.28
C GLU A 228 12.76 -26.40 -12.74
N VAL A 229 13.39 -25.92 -11.67
CA VAL A 229 13.09 -24.61 -11.09
C VAL A 229 13.90 -23.54 -11.82
N ILE A 230 13.22 -22.65 -12.56
CA ILE A 230 13.85 -21.50 -13.23
C ILE A 230 14.18 -20.43 -12.16
N MET A 231 15.40 -20.49 -11.63
CA MET A 231 15.99 -19.50 -10.71
C MET A 231 17.45 -19.28 -11.08
N LYS A 232 18.02 -18.13 -10.68
CA LYS A 232 19.46 -17.88 -10.80
C LYS A 232 20.24 -18.88 -9.92
N ASP A 233 21.37 -19.38 -10.41
CA ASP A 233 22.15 -20.44 -9.73
C ASP A 233 22.60 -20.05 -8.32
N ASP A 234 22.91 -18.77 -8.09
CA ASP A 234 23.30 -18.25 -6.78
C ASP A 234 22.18 -18.42 -5.74
N LEU A 235 20.92 -18.22 -6.15
CA LEU A 235 19.75 -18.41 -5.28
C LEU A 235 19.50 -19.88 -4.97
N LYS A 236 19.67 -20.77 -5.96
CA LYS A 236 19.59 -22.23 -5.75
C LYS A 236 20.62 -22.66 -4.71
N THR A 237 21.84 -22.15 -4.84
CA THR A 237 22.97 -22.46 -3.95
C THR A 237 22.72 -21.98 -2.52
N GLU A 238 22.22 -20.75 -2.33
CA GLU A 238 21.91 -20.21 -1.00
C GLU A 238 20.74 -20.95 -0.32
N ILE A 239 19.73 -21.37 -1.09
CA ILE A 239 18.62 -22.16 -0.54
C ILE A 239 19.08 -23.56 -0.11
N VAL A 240 19.94 -24.22 -0.91
CA VAL A 240 20.53 -25.51 -0.53
C VAL A 240 21.40 -25.36 0.73
N LYS A 241 22.22 -24.30 0.83
CA LYS A 241 23.00 -24.01 2.04
C LYS A 241 22.10 -23.72 3.25
N ALA A 242 21.02 -22.96 3.08
CA ALA A 242 20.08 -22.65 4.15
C ALA A 242 19.27 -23.88 4.59
N GLY A 243 18.93 -24.77 3.66
CA GLY A 243 18.32 -26.07 3.93
C GLY A 243 19.28 -27.00 4.69
N ALA A 244 20.54 -27.07 4.26
CA ALA A 244 21.58 -27.85 4.93
C ALA A 244 21.85 -27.38 6.37
N ARG A 245 21.83 -26.05 6.60
CA ARG A 245 21.94 -25.45 7.95
C ARG A 245 20.72 -25.71 8.84
N ARG A 246 19.55 -26.05 8.27
CA ARG A 246 18.34 -26.38 9.04
C ARG A 246 18.18 -27.89 9.28
N SER A 247 18.93 -28.72 8.56
CA SER A 247 18.99 -30.17 8.76
C SER A 247 20.13 -30.63 9.67
N GLU A 248 21.02 -29.73 10.08
CA GLU A 248 21.78 -29.95 11.31
C GLU A 248 20.79 -29.74 12.47
N PRO A 249 20.42 -30.78 13.23
CA PRO A 249 19.72 -30.53 14.48
C PRO A 249 20.64 -29.64 15.30
N ASP A 250 20.10 -28.56 15.88
CA ASP A 250 20.76 -27.91 17.00
C ASP A 250 21.23 -29.02 17.93
N ALA A 251 22.54 -29.20 18.02
CA ALA A 251 23.15 -30.18 18.88
C ALA A 251 22.85 -29.72 20.31
N VAL A 252 21.68 -30.11 20.81
CA VAL A 252 21.46 -30.23 22.24
C VAL A 252 22.55 -31.18 22.70
N PRO A 253 23.51 -30.73 23.54
CA PRO A 253 24.51 -31.64 24.06
C PRO A 253 23.75 -32.81 24.70
N PRO A 254 24.09 -34.07 24.40
CA PRO A 254 23.34 -35.20 24.92
C PRO A 254 23.28 -35.08 26.43
N GLU A 255 22.07 -35.02 27.00
CA GLU A 255 21.90 -35.08 28.44
C GLU A 255 22.62 -36.35 28.93
N ALA A 256 23.52 -36.19 29.90
CA ALA A 256 24.25 -37.31 30.48
C ALA A 256 23.23 -38.38 30.93
N PRO A 257 23.48 -39.68 30.64
CA PRO A 257 22.54 -40.75 30.96
C PRO A 257 22.21 -40.73 32.45
N LYS A 258 20.93 -40.55 32.78
CA LYS A 258 20.42 -40.65 34.16
C LYS A 258 20.37 -42.13 34.52
N VAL A 259 20.98 -42.49 35.64
CA VAL A 259 20.95 -43.87 36.16
C VAL A 259 20.16 -43.89 37.45
N TRP A 260 19.31 -44.90 37.61
CA TRP A 260 18.56 -45.14 38.85
C TRP A 260 19.52 -45.75 39.87
N ALA A 261 19.85 -45.02 40.92
CA ALA A 261 20.83 -45.45 41.93
C ALA A 261 20.29 -45.23 43.35
N LYS A 262 20.73 -46.09 44.26
CA LYS A 262 20.41 -46.02 45.69
C LYS A 262 21.55 -45.29 46.39
N CYS A 263 21.24 -44.21 47.11
CA CYS A 263 22.23 -43.50 47.92
C CYS A 263 22.77 -44.43 49.03
N GLU A 264 24.09 -44.55 49.15
CA GLU A 264 24.71 -45.47 50.12
C GLU A 264 24.61 -44.98 51.56
N GLU A 265 24.47 -43.66 51.79
CA GLU A 265 24.38 -43.10 53.14
C GLU A 265 22.95 -43.09 53.71
N CYS A 266 21.93 -42.79 52.88
CA CYS A 266 20.54 -42.67 53.35
C CYS A 266 19.58 -43.74 52.80
N GLY A 267 20.02 -44.57 51.84
CA GLY A 267 19.25 -45.70 51.32
C GLY A 267 18.09 -45.34 50.38
N HIS A 268 17.90 -44.07 50.00
CA HIS A 268 16.88 -43.65 49.04
C HIS A 268 17.27 -43.88 47.58
N LEU A 269 16.28 -44.19 46.74
CA LEU A 269 16.42 -44.43 45.30
C LEU A 269 16.00 -43.18 44.51
N GLY A 270 16.86 -42.72 43.59
CA GLY A 270 16.57 -41.57 42.72
C GLY A 270 17.39 -41.56 41.42
N TRP A 271 17.04 -40.65 40.51
CA TRP A 271 17.79 -40.41 39.28
C TRP A 271 19.04 -39.57 39.56
N VAL A 272 20.23 -40.10 39.25
CA VAL A 272 21.49 -39.36 39.38
C VAL A 272 22.08 -39.11 37.98
N LYS A 273 22.52 -37.86 37.71
CA LYS A 273 23.28 -37.54 36.50
C LYS A 273 24.67 -38.15 36.64
N LYS A 274 25.04 -39.06 35.74
CA LYS A 274 26.40 -39.60 35.69
C LYS A 274 27.35 -38.48 35.22
N LEU A 275 28.16 -37.93 36.12
CA LEU A 275 29.26 -37.05 35.70
C LEU A 275 30.32 -37.89 34.97
N PRO A 276 30.94 -37.36 33.91
CA PRO A 276 32.05 -38.04 33.25
C PRO A 276 33.18 -38.24 34.25
N VAL A 277 33.69 -39.47 34.32
CA VAL A 277 34.86 -39.82 35.13
C VAL A 277 36.05 -39.06 34.55
N GLY A 278 36.73 -38.27 35.37
CA GLY A 278 37.99 -37.63 34.95
C GLY A 278 39.00 -38.70 34.52
N SER A 279 40.00 -38.32 33.72
CA SER A 279 41.05 -39.19 33.16
C SER A 279 41.79 -40.08 34.18
N ASP A 280 41.58 -39.82 35.47
CA ASP A 280 42.29 -40.40 36.60
C ASP A 280 41.43 -41.43 37.37
N GLY A 281 40.23 -41.73 36.87
CA GLY A 281 39.37 -42.80 37.40
C GLY A 281 38.64 -42.49 38.70
N LYS A 282 38.65 -41.24 39.19
CA LYS A 282 37.93 -40.83 40.41
C LYS A 282 36.62 -40.09 40.10
N PRO A 283 35.53 -40.35 40.82
CA PRO A 283 34.29 -39.60 40.70
C PRO A 283 34.48 -38.15 41.21
N VAL A 284 33.94 -37.18 40.48
CA VAL A 284 33.87 -35.77 40.88
C VAL A 284 32.66 -35.60 41.82
N ASP A 285 32.85 -34.85 42.90
CA ASP A 285 31.84 -34.63 43.95
C ASP A 285 30.49 -34.14 43.41
N VAL A 286 29.42 -34.65 44.02
CA VAL A 286 28.03 -34.38 43.68
C VAL A 286 27.64 -32.99 44.21
N GLU A 287 27.32 -32.04 43.34
CA GLU A 287 26.53 -30.87 43.76
C GLU A 287 25.08 -31.31 43.99
N GLU A 288 24.63 -31.22 45.25
CA GLU A 288 23.25 -31.46 45.67
C GLU A 288 22.28 -30.53 44.92
N TYR A 289 21.31 -31.12 44.22
CA TYR A 289 20.08 -30.40 43.85
C TYR A 289 19.07 -30.55 44.99
N LYS A 290 18.65 -29.42 45.57
CA LYS A 290 17.40 -29.32 46.33
C LYS A 290 16.25 -29.16 45.34
N GLU A 291 15.19 -29.95 45.53
CA GLU A 291 13.93 -29.82 44.80
C GLU A 291 13.19 -28.54 45.20
N GLU A 292 12.68 -27.81 44.20
CA GLU A 292 11.42 -27.05 44.26
C GLU A 292 10.39 -27.76 43.37
#